data_AF-A0A4U2Y010-F1
#
_entry.id   AF-A0A4U2Y010-F1
#
_cell.length_a   1.000
_cell.length_b   1.000
_cell.length_c   1.000
_cell.angle_alpha   90.00
_cell.angle_beta   90.00
_cell.angle_gamma   90.00
#
_symmetry.space_group_name_H-M   'P 1'
#
loop_
_entity.id
_entity.type
_entity.pdbx_description
1 polymer ?
#
loop_
_entity_poly.entity_id
_entity_poly.type
_entity_poly.pdbx_seq_one_letter_code
_entity_poly.pdbx_strand_id
1 'polypeptide(L)' 'MSELKTFNHPMFGDLPVIIVNEKEYLGANEVASSLEYARPYKAISDHFDLEGVLTQDVLTKGGIQKKKFITLGNVSR' A
#
# COMPACT_ATOMS: atom_id res chain seq x y z
N MET A 1 12.98 10.24 7.42
CA MET A 1 11.54 10.22 7.74
C MET A 1 10.83 10.12 6.41
N SER A 2 10.13 9.01 6.15
CA SER A 2 9.39 8.86 4.89
C SER A 2 8.15 9.74 4.95
N GLU A 3 7.99 10.65 3.99
CA GLU A 3 6.77 11.45 3.90
C GLU A 3 5.62 10.58 3.42
N LEU A 4 4.60 10.46 4.26
CA LEU A 4 3.33 9.83 3.92
C LEU A 4 2.47 10.86 3.21
N LYS A 5 2.30 10.68 1.91
CA LYS A 5 1.39 11.47 1.07
C LYS A 5 0.06 10.73 0.92
N THR A 6 -0.98 11.48 0.62
CA THR A 6 -2.28 10.91 0.23
C THR A 6 -2.49 11.23 -1.24
N PHE A 7 -2.63 10.19 -2.06
CA PHE A 7 -2.94 10.29 -3.47
C PHE A 7 -4.43 10.06 -3.67
N ASN A 8 -5.13 11.05 -4.19
CA ASN A 8 -6.54 10.93 -4.51
C ASN A 8 -6.69 10.55 -5.99
N HIS A 9 -7.27 9.39 -6.27
CA HIS A 9 -7.54 8.93 -7.63
C HIS A 9 -9.02 8.64 -7.82
N PRO A 10 -9.66 9.05 -8.94
CA PRO A 10 -11.09 8.83 -9.15
C PRO A 10 -11.50 7.35 -9.15
N MET A 11 -10.59 6.44 -9.51
CA MET A 11 -10.80 4.99 -9.51
C MET A 11 -10.44 4.28 -8.19
N PHE A 12 -9.51 4.84 -7.40
CA PHE A 12 -8.97 4.18 -6.20
C PHE A 12 -9.24 4.96 -4.89
N GLY A 13 -9.86 6.13 -4.96
CA GLY A 13 -10.08 7.02 -3.82
C GLY A 13 -8.78 7.55 -3.22
N ASP A 14 -8.79 7.75 -1.91
CA ASP A 14 -7.66 8.25 -1.12
C ASP A 14 -6.70 7.11 -0.74
N LEU A 15 -5.61 7.00 -1.49
CA LEU A 15 -4.55 6.01 -1.27
C LEU A 15 -3.39 6.65 -0.49
N PRO A 16 -2.91 6.07 0.63
CA PRO A 16 -1.67 6.50 1.26
C PRO A 16 -0.48 6.06 0.39
N VAL A 17 0.41 6.99 0.07
CA VAL A 17 1.59 6.78 -0.77
C VAL A 17 2.83 7.24 -0.02
N ILE A 18 3.88 6.44 -0.08
CA ILE A 18 5.21 6.82 0.42
C ILE A 18 6.20 6.79 -0.72
N ILE A 19 7.15 7.72 -0.71
CA ILE A 19 8.23 7.75 -1.69
C ILE A 19 9.48 7.22 -0.99
N VAL A 20 9.99 6.08 -1.45
CA VAL A 20 11.17 5.43 -0.92
C VAL A 20 12.11 5.15 -2.07
N ASN A 21 13.35 5.67 -2.03
CA ASN A 21 14.33 5.54 -3.12
C ASN A 21 13.78 5.98 -4.49
N GLU A 22 13.13 7.16 -4.54
CA GLU A 22 12.52 7.72 -5.77
C GLU A 22 11.41 6.84 -6.39
N LYS A 23 11.00 5.77 -5.70
CA LYS A 23 9.88 4.91 -6.08
C LYS A 23 8.68 5.19 -5.19
N GLU A 24 7.52 5.27 -5.82
CA GLU A 24 6.24 5.45 -5.17
C GLU A 24 5.69 4.09 -4.73
N TYR A 25 5.41 3.96 -3.44
CA TYR A 25 4.77 2.79 -2.86
C TYR A 25 3.39 3.18 -2.34
N LEU A 26 2.38 2.50 -2.85
CA LEU A 26 0.96 2.71 -2.54
C LEU A 26 0.55 1.78 -1.39
N GLY A 27 -0.39 2.23 -0.55
CA GLY A 27 -0.94 1.42 0.55
C GLY A 27 -1.60 0.16 0.02
N ALA A 28 -1.04 -0.99 0.36
CA ALA A 28 -1.42 -2.26 -0.24
C ALA A 28 -2.87 -2.67 0.07
N ASN A 29 -3.34 -2.34 1.26
CA ASN A 29 -4.70 -2.63 1.71
C ASN A 29 -5.76 -1.76 1.00
N GLU A 30 -5.41 -0.50 0.74
CA GLU A 30 -6.28 0.45 0.06
C GLU A 30 -6.34 0.16 -1.44
N VAL A 31 -5.19 -0.19 -2.05
CA VAL A 31 -5.13 -0.69 -3.43
C VAL A 31 -5.94 -1.97 -3.59
N ALA A 32 -5.76 -2.95 -2.69
CA ALA A 32 -6.50 -4.21 -2.78
C ALA A 32 -8.01 -4.01 -2.55
N SER A 33 -8.42 -3.09 -1.67
CA SER A 33 -9.83 -2.75 -1.48
C SER A 33 -10.42 -2.08 -2.73
N SER A 34 -9.63 -1.21 -3.38
CA SER A 34 -10.05 -0.53 -4.61
C SER A 34 -10.10 -1.45 -5.82
N LEU A 35 -9.32 -2.52 -5.83
CA LEU A 35 -9.40 -3.62 -6.81
C LEU A 35 -10.54 -4.60 -6.49
N GLU A 36 -11.39 -4.28 -5.52
CA GLU A 36 -12.55 -5.07 -5.10
C GLU A 36 -12.18 -6.50 -4.65
N TYR A 37 -10.95 -6.71 -4.15
CA TYR A 37 -10.60 -7.99 -3.56
C TYR A 37 -11.46 -8.24 -2.31
N ALA A 38 -12.13 -9.39 -2.26
CA ALA A 38 -12.96 -9.78 -1.13
C ALA A 38 -12.21 -9.81 0.22
N ARG A 39 -10.89 -10.00 0.18
CA ARG A 39 -10.02 -10.04 1.37
C ARG A 39 -8.69 -9.31 1.08
N PRO A 40 -8.62 -7.99 1.25
CA PRO A 40 -7.44 -7.21 0.87
C PRO A 40 -6.18 -7.68 1.61
N TYR A 41 -6.26 -7.95 2.91
CA TYR A 41 -5.11 -8.47 3.68
C TYR A 41 -4.53 -9.78 3.11
N LYS A 42 -5.40 -10.68 2.65
CA LYS A 42 -4.98 -11.97 2.09
C LYS A 42 -4.49 -11.81 0.65
N ALA A 43 -5.15 -10.96 -0.14
CA ALA A 43 -4.74 -10.63 -1.49
C ALA A 43 -3.30 -10.09 -1.51
N ILE A 44 -2.91 -9.25 -0.54
CA ILE A 44 -1.53 -8.73 -0.41
C ILE A 44 -0.48 -9.84 -0.32
N SER A 45 -0.79 -10.96 0.33
CA SER A 45 0.15 -12.07 0.48
C SER A 45 0.02 -13.15 -0.59
N ASP A 46 -1.12 -13.20 -1.29
CA ASP A 46 -1.44 -14.22 -2.30
C ASP A 46 -1.12 -13.75 -3.73
N HIS A 47 -1.33 -12.45 -4.00
CA HIS A 47 -1.26 -11.84 -5.34
C HIS A 47 -0.16 -10.77 -5.49
N PHE A 48 0.56 -10.42 -4.43
CA PHE A 48 1.64 -9.44 -4.54
C PHE A 48 2.95 -10.10 -4.15
N ASP A 49 3.97 -9.81 -4.94
CA ASP A 49 5.29 -10.37 -4.70
C ASP A 49 5.90 -9.80 -3.41
N LEU A 50 6.50 -10.65 -2.58
CA LEU A 50 7.07 -10.16 -1.32
C LEU A 50 8.26 -9.22 -1.57
N GLU A 51 8.93 -9.32 -2.72
CA GLU A 51 10.08 -8.48 -3.07
C GLU A 51 9.71 -7.00 -3.28
N GLY A 52 8.47 -6.70 -3.70
CA GLY A 52 7.98 -5.31 -3.84
C GLY A 52 7.02 -4.86 -2.73
N VAL A 53 6.83 -5.66 -1.68
CA VAL A 53 6.05 -5.29 -0.49
C VAL A 53 6.97 -4.66 0.55
N LEU A 54 6.80 -3.35 0.78
CA LEU A 54 7.48 -2.61 1.82
C LEU A 54 6.60 -2.48 3.07
N THR A 55 7.06 -3.00 4.21
CA THR A 55 6.37 -2.78 5.49
C THR A 55 6.96 -1.55 6.18
N GLN A 56 6.13 -0.56 6.47
CA GLN A 56 6.54 0.67 7.12
C GLN A 56 5.69 0.91 8.37
N ASP A 57 6.36 1.21 9.47
CA ASP A 57 5.76 1.69 10.70
C ASP A 57 5.21 3.12 10.52
N VAL A 58 3.88 3.24 10.53
CA VAL A 58 3.16 4.50 10.38
C VAL A 58 2.59 4.91 11.72
N LEU A 59 2.95 6.09 12.21
CA LEU A 59 2.34 6.65 13.40
C LEU A 59 0.92 7.14 13.06
N THR A 60 -0.07 6.51 13.68
CA THR A 60 -1.47 6.90 13.58
C THR A 60 -2.00 7.34 14.94
N LYS A 61 -3.24 7.86 15.01
CA LYS A 61 -3.87 8.27 16.28
C LYS A 61 -3.94 7.14 17.32
N GLY A 62 -3.90 5.87 16.89
CA GLY A 62 -3.88 4.69 17.76
C GLY A 62 -2.47 4.18 18.11
N GLY A 63 -1.40 4.89 17.72
CA GLY A 63 -0.02 4.46 17.88
C GLY A 63 0.64 4.01 16.58
N ILE A 64 1.78 3.34 16.71
CA ILE A 64 2.58 2.85 15.58
C ILE A 64 1.88 1.63 14.98
N GLN A 65 1.42 1.76 13.74
CA GLN A 65 0.79 0.68 12.98
C GLN A 65 1.69 0.25 11.83
N LYS A 66 1.89 -1.06 11.68
CA LYS A 66 2.64 -1.63 10.55
C LYS A 66 1.74 -1.67 9.33
N LYS A 67 2.00 -0.79 8.35
CA LYS A 67 1.31 -0.81 7.06
C LYS A 67 2.20 -1.41 5.98
N LYS A 68 1.58 -2.17 5.09
CA LYS A 68 2.23 -2.69 3.88
C LYS A 68 1.99 -1.72 2.73
N PHE A 69 3.04 -1.45 1.99
CA PHE A 69 3.03 -0.64 0.80
C PHE A 69 3.59 -1.46 -0.37
N ILE A 70 3.09 -1.22 -1.57
CA ILE A 70 3.43 -1.96 -2.79
C ILE A 70 3.69 -1.00 -3.93
N THR A 71 4.50 -1.41 -4.89
CA THR A 71 4.63 -0.67 -6.16
C THR A 71 3.60 -1.20 -7.17
N LEU A 72 3.20 -0.36 -8.13
CA LEU A 72 2.27 -0.72 -9.21
C LEU A 72 2.74 -1.92 -10.05
N GLY A 73 4.05 -2.13 -10.16
CA GLY A 73 4.65 -3.24 -10.91
C GLY A 73 4.70 -4.58 -10.18
N ASN A 74 4.22 -4.64 -8.93
CA ASN A 74 4.36 -5.80 -8.05
C ASN A 74 3.09 -6.66 -7.92
N VAL A 75 2.14 -6.47 -8.84
CA VAL A 75 0.93 -7.28 -8.92
C VAL A 75 1.26 -8.54 -9.72
N SER A 76 1.40 -9.67 -9.03
CA SER A 76 1.59 -10.97 -9.64
C SER A 76 0.20 -11.57 -9.92
N ARG A 77 -0.14 -11.73 -11.21
CA ARG A 77 -1.45 -12.24 -11.63
C ARG A 77 -1.57 -13.75 -11.45
#